data_AF-A0AB34AFI4-F1
#
_entry.id   AF-A0AB34AFI4-F1
#
_cell.length_a   1.000
_cell.length_b   1.000
_cell.length_c   1.000
_cell.angle_alpha   90.00
_cell.angle_beta   90.00
_cell.angle_gamma   90.00
#
_symmetry.space_group_name_H-M   'P 1'
#
loop_
_entity.id
_entity.type
_entity.pdbx_description
1 polymer ?
#
loop_
_entity_poly.entity_id
_entity_poly.type
_entity_poly.pdbx_seq_one_letter_code
_entity_poly.pdbx_strand_id
1 'polypeptide(L)' 'MAEYKVLKAYKDKQLDKKLKKNEKVEMTVKRADEVEEILKANGFDGPFLERIKEKK' A
#
# COMPACT_ATOMS: atom_id res chain seq x y z
N MET A 1 11.15 4.82 -7.01
CA MET A 1 9.75 4.69 -6.52
C MET A 1 9.09 3.57 -7.31
N ALA A 2 8.09 2.91 -6.76
CA ALA A 2 7.37 1.84 -7.45
C ALA A 2 5.86 2.13 -7.45
N GLU A 3 5.19 1.73 -8.53
CA GLU A 3 3.74 1.76 -8.60
C GLU A 3 3.18 0.53 -7.89
N TYR A 4 2.25 0.78 -6.98
CA TYR A 4 1.48 -0.22 -6.27
C TYR A 4 0.00 -0.09 -6.60
N LYS A 5 -0.67 -1.23 -6.70
CA LYS A 5 -2.12 -1.35 -6.78
C LYS A 5 -2.66 -1.63 -5.40
N VAL A 6 -3.60 -0.84 -4.96
CA VAL A 6 -4.28 -1.02 -3.70
C VAL A 6 -5.27 -2.18 -3.85
N LEU A 7 -5.00 -3.33 -3.23
CA LEU A 7 -5.87 -4.51 -3.30
C LEU A 7 -7.05 -4.42 -2.32
N LYS A 8 -6.83 -3.76 -1.19
CA LYS A 8 -7.83 -3.53 -0.15
C LYS A 8 -7.84 -2.06 0.20
N ALA A 9 -9.02 -1.48 0.36
CA ALA A 9 -9.12 -0.08 0.75
C ALA A 9 -8.57 0.09 2.18
N TYR A 10 -7.60 0.97 2.36
CA TYR A 10 -7.04 1.28 3.67
C TYR A 10 -6.85 2.80 3.80
N LYS A 11 -6.83 3.28 5.05
CA LYS A 11 -6.47 4.68 5.31
C LYS A 11 -4.96 4.75 5.48
N ASP A 12 -4.28 5.39 4.54
CA ASP A 12 -2.88 5.68 4.70
C ASP A 12 -2.71 6.87 5.66
N LYS A 13 -1.98 6.66 6.76
CA LYS A 13 -1.76 7.71 7.77
C LYS A 13 -0.78 8.79 7.31
N GLN A 14 0.13 8.51 6.37
CA GLN A 14 1.09 9.50 5.87
C GLN A 14 0.47 10.39 4.80
N LEU A 15 -0.30 9.80 3.89
CA LEU A 15 -1.00 10.55 2.84
C LEU A 15 -2.25 11.25 3.37
N ASP A 16 -2.63 10.94 4.62
CA ASP A 16 -3.94 11.23 5.25
C ASP A 16 -5.12 10.98 4.28
N LYS A 17 -4.93 10.01 3.39
CA LYS A 17 -5.85 9.73 2.30
C LYS A 17 -6.33 8.30 2.40
N LYS A 18 -7.63 8.14 2.14
CA LYS A 18 -8.26 6.83 2.06
C LYS A 18 -8.02 6.29 0.66
N LEU A 19 -7.12 5.32 0.56
CA LEU A 19 -6.82 4.65 -0.68
C LEU A 19 -7.91 3.62 -0.95
N LYS A 20 -8.48 3.67 -2.15
CA LYS A 20 -9.57 2.78 -2.53
C LYS A 20 -9.03 1.50 -3.15
N LYS A 21 -9.78 0.41 -3.02
CA LYS A 21 -9.49 -0.84 -3.73
C LYS A 21 -9.43 -0.58 -5.25
N ASN A 22 -8.43 -1.18 -5.90
CA ASN A 22 -8.00 -0.98 -7.29
C ASN A 22 -7.38 0.40 -7.62
N GLU A 23 -7.18 1.28 -6.65
CA GLU A 23 -6.47 2.53 -6.87
C GLU A 23 -4.98 2.26 -7.09
N LYS A 24 -4.34 3.06 -7.95
CA LYS A 24 -2.89 3.00 -8.17
C LYS A 24 -2.22 4.11 -7.40
N VAL A 25 -1.18 3.75 -6.65
CA VAL A 25 -0.41 4.67 -5.84
C VAL A 25 1.07 4.48 -6.12
N GLU A 26 1.79 5.57 -6.30
CA GLU A 26 3.24 5.53 -6.41
C GLU A 26 3.83 5.77 -5.02
N MET A 27 4.55 4.78 -4.49
CA MET A 27 5.25 4.91 -3.22
C MET A 27 6.59 4.15 -3.25
N THR A 28 7.42 4.34 -2.23
CA THR A 28 8.69 3.61 -2.13
C THR A 28 8.44 2.18 -1.64
N VAL A 29 9.34 1.25 -1.97
CA VAL A 29 9.23 -0.15 -1.54
C VAL A 29 9.20 -0.26 -0.02
N LYS A 30 10.10 0.48 0.65
CA LYS A 30 10.11 0.59 2.11
C LYS A 30 8.75 1.03 2.67
N ARG A 31 8.08 1.96 1.99
CA ARG A 31 6.79 2.47 2.46
C ARG A 31 5.67 1.46 2.31
N ALA A 32 5.64 0.74 1.18
CA ALA A 32 4.67 -0.32 0.99
C ALA A 32 4.82 -1.41 2.05
N ASP A 33 6.07 -1.78 2.36
CA ASP A 33 6.42 -2.75 3.40
C ASP A 33 5.97 -2.30 4.80
N GLU A 34 6.24 -1.04 5.18
CA GLU A 34 5.75 -0.45 6.43
C GLU A 34 4.21 -0.50 6.54
N VAL A 35 3.50 -0.20 5.45
CA VAL A 35 2.03 -0.23 5.43
C VAL A 35 1.52 -1.64 5.67
N GLU A 36 2.12 -2.64 5.02
CA GLU A 36 1.78 -4.06 5.21
C GLU A 36 2.03 -4.48 6.66
N GLU A 37 3.20 -4.15 7.22
CA GLU A 37 3.58 -4.43 8.61
C GLU A 37 2.61 -3.80 9.61
N ILE A 38 2.27 -2.52 9.42
CA ILE A 38 1.32 -1.82 10.29
C ILE A 38 -0.06 -2.49 10.21
N LEU A 39 -0.55 -2.79 9.01
CA LEU A 39 -1.88 -3.37 8.84
C LEU A 39 -1.93 -4.80 9.40
N LYS A 40 -0.88 -5.58 9.19
CA LYS A 40 -0.71 -6.91 9.79
C LYS A 40 -0.65 -6.85 11.32
N ALA A 41 0.09 -5.88 11.87
CA ALA A 41 0.15 -5.64 13.33
C ALA A 41 -1.21 -5.19 13.91
N ASN A 42 -2.06 -4.55 13.10
CA ASN A 42 -3.44 -4.23 13.48
C ASN A 42 -4.41 -5.41 13.29
N GLY A 43 -3.92 -6.60 12.93
CA GLY A 43 -4.72 -7.81 12.75
C GLY A 43 -5.43 -7.90 11.41
N PHE A 44 -5.01 -7.10 10.41
CA PHE A 44 -5.55 -7.24 9.06
C PHE A 44 -4.73 -8.21 8.23
N ASP A 45 -5.41 -9.17 7.59
CA ASP A 45 -4.78 -10.23 6.83
C ASP A 45 -4.61 -9.90 5.34
N GLY A 46 -3.46 -10.27 4.77
CA GLY A 46 -3.19 -10.30 3.34
C GLY A 46 -2.58 -9.03 2.75
N PRO A 47 -2.17 -9.08 1.47
CA PRO A 47 -1.49 -7.97 0.85
C PRO A 47 -2.46 -6.81 0.58
N PHE A 48 -2.10 -5.62 1.06
CA PHE A 48 -2.84 -4.37 0.83
C PHE A 48 -2.40 -3.69 -0.45
N LEU A 49 -1.15 -3.92 -0.83
CA LEU A 49 -0.48 -3.31 -1.95
C LEU A 49 0.14 -4.39 -2.84
N GLU A 50 -0.20 -4.36 -4.12
CA GLU A 50 0.39 -5.24 -5.13
C GLU A 50 1.32 -4.41 -6.01
N ARG A 51 2.59 -4.78 -6.06
CA ARG A 51 3.58 -4.08 -6.87
C ARG A 51 3.30 -4.29 -8.35
N ILE A 52 2.94 -3.22 -9.07
CA ILE A 52 2.64 -3.27 -10.51
C ILE A 52 3.90 -3.06 -11.34
N LYS A 53 4.70 -2.05 -11.00
CA LYS A 53 5.82 -1.63 -11.85
C LYS A 53 6.92 -0.97 -11.04
N GLU A 54 8.13 -1.47 -11.20
CA GLU A 54 9.35 -0.81 -10.75
C GLU A 54 9.90 -0.04 -11.96
N LYS A 55 9.90 1.30 -11.91
CA LYS A 55 10.68 2.08 -12.89
C LYS A 55 12.16 1.84 -12.57
N LYS A 56 12.81 1.09 -13.45
CA LYS A 56 14.25 0.82 -13.45
C LYS A 56 15.02 2.06 -13.89
#